data_AF-A0A2T5X8X1-F1
#
_entry.id   AF-A0A2T5X8X1-F1
#
_cell.length_a   1.000
_cell.length_b   1.000
_cell.length_c   1.000
_cell.angle_alpha   90.00
_cell.angle_beta   90.00
_cell.angle_gamma   90.00
#
_symmetry.space_group_name_H-M   'P 1'
#
loop_
_entity.id
_entity.type
_entity.pdbx_description
1 polymer ?
#
loop_
_entity_poly.entity_id
_entity_poly.type
_entity_poly.pdbx_seq_one_letter_code
_entity_poly.pdbx_strand_id
1 'polypeptide(L)'
;MLDPYIEMARGAFILGMVITALFYERFRMVSGGAITGSYLAYLLLIGDYVDVAAWLALTFIGWASIYAVGRVLPLPRKWMFFVGILVPAIVHGTLYSLGAMDVFGGMTMLLTAGLYVTNGLTAYDVVREGWVKVMGAIAAIVTITLAILIPLRLWLENSGYFQLGSDVIPPMFTGHDPVLIIVCILLAAAARLSLGVGSAGIIGTLFLFEIATAESLAIMIAFALIGTLIFRKITPRMALTPRQQMYTIFIVGGIVSWFGLFWATLFGWGGAAIPEGYALEPLIVIPLMILEGTRMGIPKALGGSAMVFLAVAGTSLVTQAETSLQPVYYTAIFAAIAVLFIPGIRELRKGWTAARQAGITYPVMPPTPAK
;
A
#
# COMPACT_ATOMS: atom_id res chain seq x y z
N MET A 1 -12.03 17.85 -21.73
CA MET A 1 -11.41 18.91 -20.91
C MET A 1 -10.70 18.20 -19.77
N LEU A 2 -9.46 18.57 -19.42
CA LEU A 2 -8.79 17.99 -18.24
C LEU A 2 -9.62 18.33 -17.00
N ASP A 3 -9.92 17.34 -16.18
CA ASP A 3 -10.58 17.58 -14.90
C ASP A 3 -9.54 18.12 -13.91
N PRO A 4 -9.64 19.39 -13.50
CA PRO A 4 -8.65 20.01 -12.63
C PRO A 4 -8.63 19.37 -11.22
N TYR A 5 -9.69 18.67 -10.79
CA TYR A 5 -9.69 17.91 -9.54
C TYR A 5 -8.79 16.68 -9.63
N ILE A 6 -8.82 16.01 -10.79
CA ILE A 6 -7.94 14.87 -11.07
C ILE A 6 -6.48 15.27 -11.07
N GLU A 7 -6.16 16.38 -11.74
CA GLU A 7 -4.79 16.87 -11.79
C GLU A 7 -4.29 17.36 -10.43
N MET A 8 -5.17 17.93 -9.60
CA MET A 8 -4.83 18.33 -8.23
C MET A 8 -4.55 17.13 -7.33
N ALA A 9 -5.38 16.08 -7.41
CA ALA A 9 -5.16 14.83 -6.67
C ALA A 9 -3.85 14.16 -7.11
N ARG A 10 -3.61 14.04 -8.42
CA ARG A 10 -2.34 13.52 -8.98
C ARG A 10 -1.15 14.34 -8.48
N GLY A 11 -1.27 15.66 -8.53
CA GLY A 11 -0.29 16.61 -8.01
C GLY A 11 0.00 16.39 -6.52
N ALA A 12 -1.01 16.13 -5.69
CA ALA A 12 -0.84 15.85 -4.26
C ALA A 12 0.01 14.60 -4.02
N PHE A 13 -0.23 13.52 -4.78
CA PHE A 13 0.54 12.29 -4.68
C PHE A 13 2.00 12.49 -5.09
N ILE A 14 2.24 13.10 -6.26
CA ILE A 14 3.60 13.32 -6.76
C ILE A 14 4.38 14.26 -5.85
N LEU A 15 3.79 15.41 -5.49
CA LEU A 15 4.42 16.40 -4.64
C LEU A 15 4.73 15.82 -3.25
N GLY A 16 3.75 15.13 -2.64
CA GLY A 16 3.95 14.48 -1.36
C GLY A 16 5.04 13.40 -1.42
N MET A 17 5.09 12.56 -2.45
CA MET A 17 6.18 11.58 -2.63
C MET A 17 7.57 12.24 -2.77
N VAL A 18 7.67 13.35 -3.51
CA VAL A 18 8.92 14.11 -3.64
C VAL A 18 9.35 14.69 -2.29
N ILE A 19 8.42 15.32 -1.56
CA ILE A 19 8.70 15.86 -0.22
C ILE A 19 9.11 14.74 0.73
N THR A 20 8.40 13.61 0.73
CA THR A 20 8.75 12.44 1.55
C THR A 20 10.15 11.94 1.24
N ALA A 21 10.52 11.81 -0.03
CA ALA A 21 11.86 11.37 -0.44
C ALA A 21 12.95 12.32 0.09
N LEU A 22 12.76 13.63 -0.07
CA LEU A 22 13.71 14.65 0.42
C LEU A 22 13.80 14.63 1.95
N PHE A 23 12.67 14.58 2.63
CA PHE A 23 12.61 14.59 4.09
C PHE A 23 13.25 13.31 4.67
N TYR A 24 12.88 12.15 4.14
CA TYR A 24 13.39 10.88 4.66
C TYR A 24 14.88 10.69 4.36
N GLU A 25 15.38 11.22 3.24
CA GLU A 25 16.81 11.24 2.98
C GLU A 25 17.53 12.18 3.98
N ARG A 26 17.01 13.39 4.18
CA ARG A 26 17.59 14.39 5.09
C ARG A 26 17.65 13.92 6.54
N PHE A 27 16.59 13.27 7.02
CA PHE A 27 16.44 12.79 8.40
C PHE A 27 16.76 11.29 8.57
N ARG A 28 17.28 10.67 7.51
CA ARG A 28 17.68 9.26 7.43
C ARG A 28 16.60 8.26 7.84
N MET A 29 15.33 8.60 7.62
CA MET A 29 14.18 7.79 8.00
C MET A 29 13.99 6.55 7.12
N VAL A 30 13.28 5.55 7.64
CA VAL A 30 12.88 4.39 6.84
C VAL A 30 11.60 4.64 6.08
N SER A 31 11.49 3.97 4.94
CA SER A 31 10.60 4.37 3.86
C SER A 31 9.27 3.62 3.81
N GLY A 32 8.87 2.91 4.88
CA GLY A 32 7.69 2.07 4.86
C GLY A 32 6.42 2.85 4.50
N GLY A 33 6.24 4.03 5.08
CA GLY A 33 5.13 4.94 4.84
C GLY A 33 5.39 6.04 3.81
N ALA A 34 6.20 5.81 2.77
CA ALA A 34 6.58 6.87 1.82
C ALA A 34 5.38 7.55 1.11
N ILE A 35 4.29 6.80 0.94
CA ILE A 35 3.03 7.25 0.34
C ILE A 35 2.05 7.78 1.39
N THR A 36 2.24 7.47 2.68
CA THR A 36 1.28 7.83 3.73
C THR A 36 1.12 9.35 3.86
N GLY A 37 2.22 10.10 3.83
CA GLY A 37 2.16 11.56 3.92
C GLY A 37 1.39 12.20 2.75
N SER A 38 1.58 11.70 1.53
CA SER A 38 0.85 12.19 0.36
C SER A 38 -0.62 11.80 0.40
N TYR A 39 -0.93 10.58 0.86
CA TYR A 39 -2.28 10.09 1.05
C TYR A 39 -3.07 10.93 2.07
N LEU A 40 -2.49 11.18 3.25
CA LEU A 40 -3.12 12.00 4.27
C LEU A 40 -3.28 13.47 3.86
N ALA A 41 -2.32 14.02 3.12
CA ALA A 41 -2.45 15.36 2.56
C ALA A 41 -3.64 15.44 1.58
N TYR A 42 -3.81 14.42 0.75
CA TYR A 42 -4.98 14.32 -0.13
C TYR A 42 -6.30 14.22 0.66
N LEU A 43 -6.38 13.34 1.66
CA LEU A 43 -7.59 13.21 2.50
C LEU A 43 -7.96 14.54 3.20
N LEU A 44 -6.97 15.24 3.74
CA LEU A 44 -7.21 16.56 4.35
C LEU A 44 -7.61 17.62 3.32
N LEU A 45 -7.08 17.55 2.09
CA LEU A 45 -7.43 18.48 1.02
C LEU A 45 -8.90 18.33 0.59
N ILE A 46 -9.44 17.11 0.61
CA ILE A 46 -10.84 16.81 0.29
C ILE A 46 -11.77 16.92 1.51
N GLY A 47 -11.24 17.25 2.70
CA GLY A 47 -12.02 17.40 3.93
C GLY A 47 -12.37 16.09 4.64
N ASP A 48 -11.73 14.97 4.29
CA ASP A 48 -11.98 13.67 4.92
C ASP A 48 -11.17 13.48 6.21
N TYR A 49 -11.57 14.23 7.24
CA TYR A 49 -10.94 14.18 8.56
C TYR A 49 -11.19 12.87 9.30
N VAL A 50 -12.28 12.18 8.96
CA VAL A 50 -12.68 10.95 9.63
C VAL A 50 -11.75 9.81 9.21
N ASP A 51 -11.42 9.70 7.91
CA ASP A 51 -10.43 8.73 7.41
C ASP A 51 -9.05 8.97 8.03
N VAL A 52 -8.66 10.24 8.23
CA VAL A 52 -7.38 10.60 8.89
C VAL A 52 -7.36 10.17 10.36
N ALA A 53 -8.46 10.35 11.08
CA ALA A 53 -8.57 9.91 12.47
C ALA A 53 -8.56 8.38 12.59
N ALA A 54 -9.29 7.69 11.71
CA ALA A 54 -9.30 6.23 11.66
C ALA A 54 -7.95 5.66 11.26
N TRP A 55 -7.25 6.27 10.32
CA TRP A 55 -5.86 5.93 9.99
C TRP A 55 -4.99 5.92 11.26
N LEU A 56 -5.05 6.98 12.06
CA LEU A 56 -4.25 7.11 13.28
C LEU A 56 -4.60 6.02 14.31
N ALA A 57 -5.89 5.77 14.53
CA ALA A 57 -6.37 4.72 15.44
C ALA A 57 -5.92 3.32 14.99
N LEU A 58 -6.05 3.03 13.70
CA LEU A 58 -5.64 1.76 13.11
C LEU A 58 -4.11 1.59 13.09
N THR A 59 -3.34 2.68 12.92
CA THR A 59 -1.88 2.67 13.10
C THR A 59 -1.51 2.29 14.53
N PHE A 60 -2.22 2.81 15.53
CA PHE A 60 -2.00 2.42 16.92
C PHE A 60 -2.28 0.92 17.15
N ILE A 61 -3.38 0.40 16.58
CA ILE A 61 -3.70 -1.03 16.63
C ILE A 61 -2.60 -1.88 15.97
N GLY A 62 -2.11 -1.46 14.80
CA GLY A 62 -1.02 -2.14 14.11
C GLY A 62 0.29 -2.12 14.91
N TRP A 63 0.59 -1.00 15.57
CA TRP A 63 1.77 -0.89 16.42
C TRP A 63 1.65 -1.81 17.64
N ALA A 64 0.49 -1.80 18.30
CA ALA A 64 0.21 -2.64 19.46
C ALA A 64 0.27 -4.13 19.09
N SER A 65 -0.24 -4.51 17.92
CA SER A 65 -0.21 -5.90 17.45
C SER A 65 1.23 -6.38 17.16
N ILE A 66 2.05 -5.58 16.49
CA ILE A 66 3.47 -5.89 16.27
C ILE A 66 4.18 -6.04 17.62
N TYR A 67 3.92 -5.15 18.56
CA TYR A 67 4.54 -5.18 19.89
C TYR A 67 4.14 -6.41 20.70
N ALA A 68 2.84 -6.73 20.73
CA ALA A 68 2.32 -7.90 21.42
C ALA A 68 2.88 -9.20 20.83
N VAL A 69 2.83 -9.34 19.50
CA VAL A 69 3.34 -10.52 18.81
C VAL A 69 4.86 -10.64 18.95
N GLY A 70 5.60 -9.54 18.83
CA GLY A 70 7.06 -9.53 18.95
C GLY A 70 7.56 -9.89 20.36
N ARG A 71 6.74 -9.70 21.40
CA ARG A 71 7.05 -10.17 22.77
C ARG A 71 6.82 -11.66 22.97
N VAL A 72 5.87 -12.24 22.24
CA VAL A 72 5.45 -13.64 22.42
C VAL A 72 6.19 -14.57 21.46
N LEU A 73 6.43 -14.12 20.22
CA LEU A 73 6.97 -14.94 19.14
C LEU A 73 8.23 -14.27 18.54
N PRO A 74 9.36 -15.00 18.42
CA PRO A 74 10.57 -14.48 17.77
C PRO A 74 10.41 -14.53 16.24
N LEU A 75 9.58 -13.62 15.70
CA LEU A 75 9.29 -13.55 14.27
C LEU A 75 10.33 -12.69 13.52
N PRO A 76 10.74 -13.11 12.31
CA PRO A 76 11.53 -12.27 11.42
C PRO A 76 10.80 -10.97 11.09
N ARG A 77 11.56 -9.91 10.83
CA ARG A 77 11.04 -8.57 10.48
C ARG A 77 9.97 -8.56 9.39
N LYS A 78 10.11 -9.40 8.37
CA LYS A 78 9.12 -9.52 7.27
C LYS A 78 7.76 -10.02 7.77
N TRP A 79 7.73 -10.95 8.72
CA TRP A 79 6.49 -11.45 9.32
C TRP A 79 5.84 -10.38 10.18
N MET A 80 6.62 -9.68 11.01
CA MET A 80 6.13 -8.56 11.82
C MET A 80 5.52 -7.44 10.96
N PHE A 81 6.11 -7.15 9.80
CA PHE A 81 5.54 -6.21 8.83
C PHE A 81 4.13 -6.61 8.38
N PHE A 82 3.92 -7.86 8.00
CA PHE A 82 2.60 -8.33 7.58
C PHE A 82 1.59 -8.42 8.74
N VAL A 83 2.02 -8.73 9.96
CA VAL A 83 1.16 -8.62 11.15
C VAL A 83 0.66 -7.19 11.34
N GLY A 84 1.57 -6.21 11.19
CA GLY A 84 1.24 -4.79 11.30
C GLY A 84 0.22 -4.29 10.28
N ILE A 85 0.10 -4.95 9.12
CA ILE A 85 -0.84 -4.59 8.05
C ILE A 85 -2.14 -5.40 8.17
N LEU A 86 -2.02 -6.71 8.37
CA LEU A 86 -3.16 -7.62 8.38
C LEU A 86 -4.08 -7.38 9.59
N VAL A 87 -3.52 -7.12 10.78
CA VAL A 87 -4.35 -6.94 11.98
C VAL A 87 -5.22 -5.68 11.89
N PRO A 88 -4.68 -4.49 11.57
CA PRO A 88 -5.51 -3.32 11.31
C PRO A 88 -6.52 -3.53 10.18
N ALA A 89 -6.12 -4.18 9.08
CA ALA A 89 -7.04 -4.48 7.98
C ALA A 89 -8.22 -5.38 8.39
N ILE A 90 -7.97 -6.41 9.21
CA ILE A 90 -9.04 -7.27 9.75
C ILE A 90 -9.94 -6.48 10.70
N VAL A 91 -9.36 -5.67 11.61
CA VAL A 91 -10.16 -4.84 12.53
C VAL A 91 -11.02 -3.85 11.74
N HIS A 92 -10.43 -3.18 10.76
CA HIS A 92 -11.12 -2.27 9.87
C HIS A 92 -12.25 -2.97 9.11
N GLY A 93 -11.97 -4.11 8.47
CA GLY A 93 -13.00 -4.91 7.78
C GLY A 93 -14.11 -5.42 8.69
N THR A 94 -13.79 -5.77 9.94
CA THR A 94 -14.80 -6.17 10.93
C THR A 94 -15.67 -5.00 11.34
N LEU A 95 -15.07 -3.84 11.63
CA LEU A 95 -15.80 -2.61 11.96
C LEU A 95 -16.71 -2.16 10.81
N TYR A 96 -16.25 -2.34 9.56
CA TYR A 96 -17.07 -2.15 8.37
C TYR A 96 -18.29 -3.08 8.39
N SER A 97 -18.08 -4.40 8.51
CA SER A 97 -19.21 -5.35 8.52
C SER A 97 -20.18 -5.12 9.68
N LEU A 98 -19.70 -4.65 10.83
CA LEU A 98 -20.54 -4.28 11.96
C LEU A 98 -21.32 -2.98 11.69
N GLY A 99 -20.69 -1.96 11.11
CA GLY A 99 -21.35 -0.70 10.76
C GLY A 99 -22.48 -0.86 9.73
N ALA A 100 -22.42 -1.93 8.92
CA ALA A 100 -23.47 -2.28 7.96
C ALA A 100 -24.71 -2.91 8.60
N MET A 101 -24.66 -3.29 9.88
CA MET A 101 -25.83 -3.82 10.57
C MET A 101 -26.72 -2.67 11.04
N ASP A 102 -28.04 -2.83 10.87
CA ASP A 102 -29.05 -1.81 11.22
C ASP A 102 -28.94 -1.29 12.67
N VAL A 103 -28.48 -2.14 13.59
CA VAL A 103 -28.28 -1.81 15.02
C VAL A 103 -27.18 -0.76 15.24
N PHE A 104 -26.22 -0.68 14.32
CA PHE A 104 -25.09 0.26 14.37
C PHE A 104 -25.26 1.43 13.37
N GLY A 105 -26.46 1.56 12.80
CA GLY A 105 -26.80 2.45 11.69
C GLY A 105 -26.35 3.90 11.90
N GLY A 106 -25.44 4.36 11.04
CA GLY A 106 -24.98 5.74 10.99
C GLY A 106 -23.50 5.95 11.32
N MET A 107 -22.76 4.91 11.72
CA MET A 107 -21.30 5.00 11.73
C MET A 107 -20.82 5.00 10.27
N THR A 108 -20.41 6.17 9.77
CA THR A 108 -19.84 6.35 8.43
C THR A 108 -18.72 5.33 8.24
N MET A 109 -18.98 4.39 7.34
CA MET A 109 -18.11 3.25 7.08
C MET A 109 -16.97 3.67 6.15
N LEU A 110 -15.90 4.11 6.79
CA LEU A 110 -14.63 4.53 6.18
C LEU A 110 -14.08 3.37 5.35
N LEU A 111 -13.88 3.55 4.05
CA LEU A 111 -13.61 2.44 3.14
C LEU A 111 -12.73 2.84 1.96
N THR A 112 -11.70 3.64 2.20
CA THR A 112 -10.70 3.90 1.15
C THR A 112 -9.59 2.84 1.19
N ALA A 113 -9.32 2.20 0.06
CA ALA A 113 -8.33 1.12 -0.09
C ALA A 113 -6.94 1.47 0.48
N GLY A 114 -6.55 2.76 0.38
CA GLY A 114 -5.30 3.27 0.93
C GLY A 114 -5.20 3.16 2.46
N LEU A 115 -6.32 3.23 3.20
CA LEU A 115 -6.31 3.10 4.66
C LEU A 115 -5.90 1.71 5.12
N TYR A 116 -6.34 0.65 4.44
CA TYR A 116 -6.08 -0.74 4.84
C TYR A 116 -4.61 -1.11 4.92
N VAL A 117 -3.74 -0.39 4.20
CA VAL A 117 -2.32 -0.70 4.13
C VAL A 117 -1.46 0.39 4.76
N THR A 118 -1.76 1.67 4.51
CA THR A 118 -0.94 2.80 4.99
C THR A 118 -0.88 2.88 6.52
N ASN A 119 -1.94 2.47 7.21
CA ASN A 119 -1.96 2.43 8.67
C ASN A 119 -0.90 1.45 9.23
N GLY A 120 -0.77 0.27 8.64
CA GLY A 120 0.15 -0.80 9.02
C GLY A 120 1.59 -0.54 8.56
N LEU A 121 1.77 0.08 7.40
CA LEU A 121 3.06 0.61 6.96
C LEU A 121 3.62 1.60 7.99
N THR A 122 2.77 2.52 8.45
CA THR A 122 3.13 3.51 9.45
C THR A 122 3.41 2.85 10.80
N ALA A 123 2.56 1.91 11.22
CA ALA A 123 2.76 1.15 12.46
C ALA A 123 4.12 0.45 12.49
N TYR A 124 4.51 -0.16 11.37
CA TYR A 124 5.80 -0.82 11.26
C TYR A 124 6.98 0.15 11.30
N ASP A 125 6.86 1.32 10.69
CA ASP A 125 7.89 2.37 10.80
C ASP A 125 7.99 2.92 12.23
N VAL A 126 6.86 3.11 12.91
CA VAL A 126 6.81 3.53 14.33
C VAL A 126 7.54 2.54 15.23
N VAL A 127 7.36 1.23 15.03
CA VAL A 127 8.10 0.20 15.80
C VAL A 127 9.61 0.34 15.62
N ARG A 128 10.06 0.80 14.45
CA ARG A 128 11.49 0.88 14.11
C ARG A 128 12.15 2.20 14.49
N GLU A 129 11.40 3.30 14.40
CA GLU A 129 11.94 4.65 14.52
C GLU A 129 11.33 5.47 15.67
N GLY A 130 10.26 4.96 16.29
CA GLY A 130 9.54 5.64 17.36
C GLY A 130 8.42 6.55 16.86
N TRP A 131 7.39 6.70 17.69
CA TRP A 131 6.19 7.48 17.40
C TRP A 131 6.49 8.93 17.02
N VAL A 132 7.26 9.64 17.84
CA VAL A 132 7.53 11.08 17.67
C VAL A 132 8.21 11.35 16.33
N LYS A 133 9.20 10.54 15.95
CA LYS A 133 9.95 10.73 14.71
C LYS A 133 9.08 10.49 13.48
N VAL A 134 8.30 9.40 13.49
CA VAL A 134 7.43 9.03 12.36
C VAL A 134 6.27 10.00 12.20
N MET A 135 5.55 10.29 13.29
CA MET A 135 4.41 11.22 13.26
C MET A 135 4.84 12.64 12.95
N GLY A 136 5.97 13.10 13.51
CA GLY A 136 6.53 14.41 13.20
C GLY A 136 6.91 14.56 11.73
N ALA A 137 7.47 13.50 11.12
CA ALA A 137 7.79 13.51 9.70
C ALA A 137 6.53 13.52 8.82
N ILE A 138 5.54 12.68 9.14
CA ILE A 138 4.27 12.66 8.42
C ILE A 138 3.59 14.04 8.51
N ALA A 139 3.51 14.63 9.71
CA ALA A 139 2.94 15.95 9.90
C ALA A 139 3.67 17.03 9.10
N ALA A 140 5.01 17.00 9.08
CA ALA A 140 5.81 17.93 8.28
C ALA A 140 5.57 17.76 6.77
N ILE A 141 5.55 16.53 6.27
CA ILE A 141 5.28 16.23 4.86
C ILE A 141 3.87 16.72 4.49
N VAL A 142 2.85 16.33 5.25
CA VAL A 142 1.46 16.74 5.05
C VAL A 142 1.34 18.26 5.03
N THR A 143 1.96 18.94 6.00
CA THR A 143 1.90 20.41 6.11
C THR A 143 2.56 21.09 4.92
N ILE A 144 3.75 20.64 4.48
CA ILE A 144 4.43 21.22 3.32
C ILE A 144 3.63 20.95 2.04
N THR A 145 3.08 19.74 1.88
CA THR A 145 2.24 19.40 0.72
C THR A 145 1.00 20.29 0.68
N LEU A 146 0.27 20.42 1.79
CA LEU A 146 -0.92 21.28 1.87
C LEU A 146 -0.59 22.77 1.70
N ALA A 147 0.54 23.24 2.24
CA ALA A 147 0.98 24.64 2.09
C ALA A 147 1.22 25.03 0.62
N ILE A 148 1.47 24.06 -0.26
CA ILE A 148 1.61 24.27 -1.71
C ILE A 148 0.25 24.10 -2.41
N LEU A 149 -0.50 23.04 -2.06
CA LEU A 149 -1.74 22.70 -2.76
C LEU A 149 -2.91 23.64 -2.42
N ILE A 150 -3.04 24.10 -1.17
CA ILE A 150 -4.15 24.98 -0.78
C ILE A 150 -4.08 26.33 -1.52
N PRO A 151 -2.94 27.05 -1.57
CA PRO A 151 -2.86 28.28 -2.35
C PRO A 151 -3.10 28.06 -3.85
N LEU A 152 -2.60 26.95 -4.41
CA LEU A 152 -2.83 26.59 -5.80
C LEU A 152 -4.32 26.36 -6.08
N ARG A 153 -5.00 25.62 -5.20
CA ARG A 153 -6.45 25.39 -5.27
C ARG A 153 -7.22 26.70 -5.24
N LEU A 154 -6.95 27.56 -4.26
CA LEU A 154 -7.60 28.87 -4.14
C LEU A 154 -7.35 29.76 -5.36
N TRP A 155 -6.15 29.73 -5.92
CA TRP A 155 -5.84 30.47 -7.15
C TRP A 155 -6.63 29.96 -8.36
N LEU A 156 -6.73 28.64 -8.53
CA LEU A 156 -7.51 28.01 -9.59
C LEU A 156 -9.03 28.27 -9.44
N GLU A 157 -9.55 28.22 -8.21
CA GLU A 157 -10.94 28.55 -7.88
C GLU A 157 -11.25 30.01 -8.24
N ASN A 158 -10.41 30.96 -7.81
CA ASN A 158 -10.58 32.38 -8.13
C ASN A 158 -10.44 32.69 -9.63
N SER A 159 -9.69 31.85 -10.36
CA SER A 159 -9.51 31.99 -11.81
C SER A 159 -10.65 31.35 -12.62
N GLY A 160 -11.67 30.79 -11.96
CA GLY A 160 -12.83 30.18 -12.60
C GLY A 160 -12.58 28.79 -13.19
N TYR A 161 -11.47 28.13 -12.84
CA TYR A 161 -11.20 26.73 -13.22
C TYR A 161 -11.99 25.74 -12.35
N PHE A 162 -12.41 26.16 -11.16
CA PHE A 162 -13.27 25.42 -10.25
C PHE A 162 -14.52 26.23 -9.91
N GLN A 163 -15.58 25.55 -9.50
CA GLN A 163 -16.71 26.23 -8.87
C GLN A 163 -16.30 26.60 -7.43
N LEU A 164 -16.34 27.90 -7.10
CA LEU A 164 -16.06 28.38 -5.75
C LEU A 164 -16.99 27.67 -4.75
N GLY A 165 -16.41 26.98 -3.76
CA GLY A 165 -17.16 26.28 -2.72
C GLY A 165 -17.81 24.97 -3.18
N SER A 166 -17.44 24.38 -4.33
CA SER A 166 -17.81 22.99 -4.58
C SER A 166 -16.96 22.09 -3.69
N ASP A 167 -17.56 21.62 -2.60
CA ASP A 167 -16.95 20.73 -1.61
C ASP A 167 -16.66 19.32 -2.13
N VAL A 168 -16.98 19.02 -3.39
CA VAL A 168 -16.90 17.66 -3.93
C VAL A 168 -15.67 17.54 -4.81
N ILE A 169 -14.49 17.45 -4.20
CA ILE A 169 -13.42 16.67 -4.83
C ILE A 169 -13.88 15.22 -4.73
N PRO A 170 -14.22 14.54 -5.84
CA PRO A 170 -14.74 13.19 -5.77
C PRO A 170 -13.72 12.28 -5.10
N PRO A 171 -14.14 11.27 -4.33
CA PRO A 171 -13.22 10.26 -3.85
C PRO A 171 -12.54 9.60 -5.05
N MET A 172 -11.21 9.67 -5.06
CA MET A 172 -10.38 9.20 -6.18
C MET A 172 -9.91 7.75 -6.01
N PHE A 173 -10.29 7.13 -4.90
CA PHE A 173 -10.03 5.72 -4.62
C PHE A 173 -11.34 4.97 -4.61
N THR A 174 -11.37 3.83 -5.27
CA THR A 174 -12.52 2.94 -5.25
C THR A 174 -12.67 2.27 -3.88
N GLY A 175 -13.91 2.23 -3.39
CA GLY A 175 -14.27 1.39 -2.25
C GLY A 175 -14.30 -0.08 -2.66
N HIS A 176 -13.81 -0.96 -1.78
CA HIS A 176 -13.87 -2.41 -2.00
C HIS A 176 -14.44 -3.13 -0.79
N ASP A 177 -15.05 -4.28 -1.06
CA ASP A 177 -15.41 -5.23 -0.02
C ASP A 177 -14.15 -5.59 0.79
N PRO A 178 -14.18 -5.46 2.14
CA PRO A 178 -13.02 -5.76 2.98
C PRO A 178 -12.44 -7.16 2.77
N VAL A 179 -13.27 -8.14 2.39
CA VAL A 179 -12.81 -9.51 2.12
C VAL A 179 -11.81 -9.54 0.97
N LEU A 180 -12.02 -8.74 -0.09
CA LEU A 180 -11.09 -8.65 -1.22
C LEU A 180 -9.73 -8.12 -0.78
N ILE A 181 -9.74 -7.09 0.07
CA ILE A 181 -8.53 -6.45 0.58
C ILE A 181 -7.77 -7.41 1.51
N ILE A 182 -8.46 -8.11 2.41
CA ILE A 182 -7.85 -9.10 3.31
C ILE A 182 -7.24 -10.25 2.51
N VAL A 183 -7.95 -10.76 1.49
CA VAL A 183 -7.43 -11.80 0.59
C VAL A 183 -6.19 -11.31 -0.15
N CYS A 184 -6.21 -10.08 -0.66
CA CYS A 184 -5.05 -9.46 -1.32
C CYS A 184 -3.83 -9.39 -0.39
N ILE A 185 -4.01 -8.89 0.85
CA ILE A 185 -2.94 -8.79 1.85
C ILE A 185 -2.36 -10.17 2.18
N LEU A 186 -3.22 -11.16 2.42
CA LEU A 186 -2.79 -12.51 2.77
C LEU A 186 -2.05 -13.21 1.62
N LEU A 187 -2.52 -13.05 0.39
CA LEU A 187 -1.85 -13.61 -0.79
C LEU A 187 -0.52 -12.91 -1.09
N ALA A 188 -0.45 -11.59 -0.96
CA ALA A 188 0.79 -10.83 -1.06
C ALA A 188 1.79 -11.26 0.02
N ALA A 189 1.30 -11.53 1.24
CA ALA A 189 2.10 -12.09 2.32
C ALA A 189 2.60 -13.51 2.00
N ALA A 190 1.74 -14.40 1.51
CA ALA A 190 2.12 -15.76 1.14
C ALA A 190 3.12 -15.78 -0.02
N ALA A 191 2.88 -14.98 -1.06
CA ALA A 191 3.79 -14.75 -2.19
C ALA A 191 5.19 -14.38 -1.70
N ARG A 192 5.27 -13.42 -0.76
CA ARG A 192 6.53 -12.87 -0.27
C ARG A 192 7.24 -13.75 0.76
N LEU A 193 6.50 -14.32 1.70
CA LEU A 193 7.03 -15.05 2.86
C LEU A 193 7.27 -16.52 2.56
N SER A 194 6.47 -17.13 1.68
CA SER A 194 6.54 -18.57 1.40
C SER A 194 7.12 -18.88 0.03
N LEU A 195 6.69 -18.16 -1.01
CA LEU A 195 7.01 -18.51 -2.41
C LEU A 195 8.23 -17.75 -2.95
N GLY A 196 8.67 -16.70 -2.26
CA GLY A 196 9.82 -15.89 -2.66
C GLY A 196 9.60 -15.12 -3.97
N VAL A 197 8.34 -14.86 -4.32
CA VAL A 197 7.93 -14.04 -5.48
C VAL A 197 7.54 -12.63 -5.03
N GLY A 198 7.46 -11.69 -5.98
CA GLY A 198 7.06 -10.30 -5.75
C GLY A 198 5.59 -10.10 -6.12
N SER A 199 4.87 -9.20 -5.46
CA SER A 199 3.45 -8.92 -5.72
C SER A 199 3.20 -7.47 -6.14
N ALA A 200 4.20 -6.76 -6.66
CA ALA A 200 4.20 -5.30 -6.82
C ALA A 200 3.87 -4.55 -5.52
N GLY A 201 4.26 -5.09 -4.36
CA GLY A 201 3.76 -4.66 -3.05
C GLY A 201 2.28 -5.00 -2.84
N ILE A 202 1.82 -4.99 -1.58
CA ILE A 202 0.41 -5.25 -1.23
C ILE A 202 -0.53 -4.29 -1.99
N ILE A 203 -0.12 -3.01 -2.03
CA ILE A 203 -0.88 -1.91 -2.63
C ILE A 203 -0.94 -2.06 -4.16
N GLY A 204 0.17 -2.47 -4.80
CA GLY A 204 0.22 -2.56 -6.25
C GLY A 204 -0.76 -3.57 -6.82
N THR A 205 -0.91 -4.75 -6.21
CA THR A 205 -1.88 -5.75 -6.67
C THR A 205 -3.33 -5.42 -6.38
N LEU A 206 -3.60 -4.71 -5.28
CA LEU A 206 -4.96 -4.25 -4.98
C LEU A 206 -5.39 -3.23 -6.04
N PHE A 207 -4.54 -2.26 -6.31
CA PHE A 207 -4.73 -1.29 -7.37
C PHE A 207 -4.72 -1.89 -8.78
N LEU A 208 -4.01 -3.00 -9.02
CA LEU A 208 -4.08 -3.73 -10.29
C LEU A 208 -5.49 -4.30 -10.55
N PHE A 209 -6.22 -4.64 -9.49
CA PHE A 209 -7.60 -5.10 -9.58
C PHE A 209 -8.60 -3.95 -9.82
N GLU A 210 -8.25 -2.73 -9.39
CA GLU A 210 -9.07 -1.52 -9.53
C GLU A 210 -9.14 -0.97 -10.96
N ILE A 211 -8.24 -1.40 -11.84
CA ILE A 211 -8.22 -0.89 -13.20
C ILE A 211 -9.42 -1.37 -13.98
N ALA A 212 -10.24 -0.40 -14.40
CA ALA A 212 -11.50 -0.62 -15.05
C ALA A 212 -11.39 -1.31 -16.43
N THR A 213 -10.24 -1.26 -17.10
CA THR A 213 -10.11 -1.77 -18.48
C THR A 213 -8.83 -2.59 -18.74
N ALA A 214 -8.96 -3.60 -19.59
CA ALA A 214 -7.84 -4.47 -19.98
C ALA A 214 -6.72 -3.69 -20.69
N GLU A 215 -7.07 -2.64 -21.42
CA GLU A 215 -6.10 -1.79 -22.10
C GLU A 215 -5.28 -0.97 -21.08
N SER A 216 -5.93 -0.42 -20.06
CA SER A 216 -5.27 0.28 -18.95
C SER A 216 -4.31 -0.66 -18.20
N LEU A 217 -4.74 -1.90 -17.97
CA LEU A 217 -3.88 -2.96 -17.40
C LEU A 217 -2.65 -3.23 -18.28
N ALA A 218 -2.85 -3.43 -19.58
CA ALA A 218 -1.78 -3.68 -20.54
C ALA A 218 -0.77 -2.52 -20.59
N ILE A 219 -1.26 -1.27 -20.56
CA ILE A 219 -0.40 -0.09 -20.55
C ILE A 219 0.46 -0.06 -19.28
N MET A 220 -0.08 -0.21 -18.07
CA MET A 220 0.81 -0.19 -16.89
C MET A 220 1.80 -1.33 -16.89
N ILE A 221 1.42 -2.54 -17.34
CA ILE A 221 2.36 -3.65 -17.46
C ILE A 221 3.49 -3.27 -18.42
N ALA A 222 3.17 -2.65 -19.56
CA ALA A 222 4.19 -2.18 -20.50
C ALA A 222 5.10 -1.10 -19.88
N PHE A 223 4.55 -0.09 -19.21
CA PHE A 223 5.33 0.95 -18.52
C PHE A 223 6.21 0.36 -17.41
N ALA A 224 5.67 -0.57 -16.62
CA ALA A 224 6.39 -1.25 -15.56
C ALA A 224 7.54 -2.12 -16.12
N LEU A 225 7.31 -2.82 -17.23
CA LEU A 225 8.33 -3.62 -17.91
C LEU A 225 9.45 -2.74 -18.46
N ILE A 226 9.09 -1.70 -19.24
CA ILE A 226 10.05 -0.76 -19.83
C ILE A 226 10.84 -0.06 -18.72
N GLY A 227 10.15 0.47 -17.72
CA GLY A 227 10.76 1.10 -16.55
C GLY A 227 11.70 0.14 -15.81
N THR A 228 11.30 -1.10 -15.59
CA THR A 228 12.16 -2.13 -14.99
C THR A 228 13.44 -2.33 -15.79
N LEU A 229 13.34 -2.48 -17.11
CA LEU A 229 14.51 -2.68 -17.98
C LEU A 229 15.45 -1.48 -17.95
N ILE A 230 14.90 -0.26 -18.01
CA ILE A 230 15.66 0.99 -17.93
C ILE A 230 16.38 1.08 -16.58
N PHE A 231 15.66 0.94 -15.47
CA PHE A 231 16.24 1.05 -14.13
C PHE A 231 17.26 -0.06 -13.84
N ARG A 232 17.06 -1.28 -14.33
CA ARG A 232 18.08 -2.34 -14.20
C ARG A 232 19.37 -2.00 -14.93
N LYS A 233 19.29 -1.31 -16.07
CA LYS A 233 20.46 -0.89 -16.87
C LYS A 233 21.16 0.34 -16.29
N ILE A 234 20.40 1.26 -15.69
CA ILE A 234 20.91 2.55 -15.20
C ILE A 234 21.40 2.46 -13.75
N THR A 235 20.67 1.78 -12.86
CA THR A 235 21.00 1.73 -11.41
C THR A 235 22.46 1.34 -11.13
N PRO A 236 23.05 0.32 -11.78
CA PRO A 236 24.44 -0.05 -11.53
C PRO A 236 25.44 1.07 -11.83
N ARG A 237 25.07 2.03 -12.69
CA ARG A 237 25.93 3.17 -13.10
C ARG A 237 25.78 4.39 -12.21
N MET A 238 24.67 4.51 -11.47
CA MET A 238 24.37 5.70 -10.67
C MET A 238 24.87 5.62 -9.23
N ALA A 239 25.43 4.48 -8.80
CA ALA A 239 25.91 4.25 -7.42
C ALA A 239 24.88 4.63 -6.33
N LEU A 240 23.58 4.50 -6.63
CA LEU A 240 22.51 4.84 -5.70
C LEU A 240 22.45 3.83 -4.56
N THR A 241 22.24 4.31 -3.34
CA THR A 241 21.88 3.42 -2.24
C THR A 241 20.51 2.77 -2.49
N PRO A 242 20.18 1.61 -1.89
CA PRO A 242 18.88 0.96 -2.08
C PRO A 242 17.67 1.85 -1.72
N ARG A 243 17.88 2.82 -0.83
CA ARG A 243 16.89 3.82 -0.43
C ARG A 243 16.71 4.89 -1.51
N GLN A 244 17.82 5.49 -1.97
CA GLN A 244 17.81 6.47 -3.06
C GLN A 244 17.23 5.86 -4.33
N GLN A 245 17.62 4.64 -4.68
CA GLN A 245 17.06 3.91 -5.82
C GLN A 245 15.53 3.81 -5.72
N MET A 246 15.02 3.47 -4.54
CA MET A 246 13.58 3.37 -4.32
C MET A 246 12.90 4.73 -4.52
N TYR A 247 13.40 5.80 -3.91
CA TYR A 247 12.82 7.14 -4.11
C TYR A 247 12.90 7.61 -5.56
N THR A 248 14.02 7.37 -6.25
CA THR A 248 14.15 7.70 -7.67
C THR A 248 13.11 6.95 -8.50
N ILE A 249 12.88 5.67 -8.23
CA ILE A 249 11.85 4.88 -8.93
C ILE A 249 10.45 5.44 -8.67
N PHE A 250 10.12 5.78 -7.42
CA PHE A 250 8.83 6.39 -7.07
C PHE A 250 8.61 7.75 -7.71
N ILE A 251 9.61 8.63 -7.68
CA ILE A 251 9.50 9.97 -8.27
C ILE A 251 9.43 9.87 -9.79
N VAL A 252 10.38 9.20 -10.44
CA VAL A 252 10.43 9.11 -11.90
C VAL A 252 9.27 8.30 -12.42
N GLY A 253 8.98 7.14 -11.83
CA GLY A 253 7.84 6.32 -12.22
C GLY A 253 6.52 7.06 -12.02
N GLY A 254 6.35 7.77 -10.89
CA GLY A 254 5.15 8.58 -10.64
C GLY A 254 4.98 9.71 -11.65
N ILE A 255 6.04 10.48 -11.93
CA ILE A 255 6.02 11.57 -12.92
C ILE A 255 5.71 11.03 -14.32
N VAL A 256 6.35 9.91 -14.71
CA VAL A 256 6.11 9.28 -16.02
C VAL A 256 4.68 8.75 -16.11
N SER A 257 4.16 8.12 -15.06
CA SER A 257 2.76 7.69 -14.99
C SER A 257 1.81 8.88 -15.11
N TRP A 258 2.07 9.96 -14.37
CA TRP A 258 1.26 11.17 -14.43
C TRP A 258 1.26 11.79 -15.84
N PHE A 259 2.43 11.96 -16.43
CA PHE A 259 2.56 12.48 -17.78
C PHE A 259 1.87 11.58 -18.81
N GLY A 260 2.01 10.25 -18.66
CA GLY A 260 1.30 9.28 -19.50
C GLY A 260 -0.22 9.39 -19.38
N LEU A 261 -0.74 9.53 -18.16
CA LEU A 261 -2.15 9.74 -17.88
C LEU A 261 -2.67 11.05 -18.49
N PHE A 262 -1.92 12.14 -18.34
CA PHE A 262 -2.25 13.44 -18.92
C PHE A 262 -2.45 13.36 -20.44
N TRP A 263 -1.50 12.74 -21.15
CA TRP A 263 -1.62 12.56 -22.61
C TRP A 263 -2.74 11.59 -22.98
N ALA A 264 -2.93 10.52 -22.21
CA ALA A 264 -4.05 9.60 -22.44
C ALA A 264 -5.40 10.31 -22.32
N THR A 265 -5.58 11.20 -21.34
CA THR A 265 -6.78 12.05 -21.21
C THR A 265 -6.93 12.98 -22.41
N LEU A 266 -5.84 13.62 -22.87
CA LEU A 266 -5.87 14.50 -24.04
C LEU A 266 -6.22 13.78 -25.34
N PHE A 267 -5.78 12.52 -25.50
CA PHE A 267 -6.13 11.69 -26.64
C PHE A 267 -7.53 11.05 -26.54
N GLY A 268 -8.31 11.42 -25.53
CA GLY A 268 -9.70 10.97 -25.38
C GLY A 268 -9.83 9.56 -24.83
N TRP A 269 -8.83 9.05 -24.12
CA TRP A 269 -8.89 7.71 -23.54
C TRP A 269 -9.71 7.71 -22.25
N GLY A 270 -10.88 7.06 -22.30
CA GLY A 270 -11.90 7.12 -21.24
C GLY A 270 -11.37 6.74 -19.85
N GLY A 271 -10.55 5.70 -19.74
CA GLY A 271 -10.00 5.24 -18.45
C GLY A 271 -9.20 6.32 -17.71
N ALA A 272 -8.40 7.12 -18.44
CA ALA A 272 -7.56 8.16 -17.83
C ALA A 272 -8.33 9.41 -17.37
N ALA A 273 -9.61 9.53 -17.76
CA ALA A 273 -10.49 10.64 -17.43
C ALA A 273 -11.52 10.31 -16.33
N ILE A 274 -11.56 9.05 -15.85
CA ILE A 274 -12.50 8.61 -14.82
C ILE A 274 -11.82 8.67 -13.45
N PRO A 275 -12.33 9.49 -12.49
CA PRO A 275 -11.81 9.61 -11.12
C PRO A 275 -11.56 8.26 -10.43
N GLU A 276 -12.50 7.33 -10.56
CA GLU A 276 -12.47 5.98 -9.95
C GLU A 276 -11.87 4.90 -10.87
N GLY A 277 -11.43 5.27 -12.07
CA GLY A 277 -11.15 4.30 -13.13
C GLY A 277 -9.68 4.05 -13.45
N TYR A 278 -8.78 4.97 -13.06
CA TYR A 278 -7.35 4.95 -13.37
C TYR A 278 -6.58 6.20 -12.88
N ALA A 279 -7.16 7.00 -11.97
CA ALA A 279 -6.73 8.39 -11.79
C ALA A 279 -5.44 8.52 -10.96
N LEU A 280 -5.25 7.67 -9.96
CA LEU A 280 -4.15 7.77 -8.99
C LEU A 280 -3.34 6.48 -8.87
N GLU A 281 -3.98 5.34 -9.09
CA GLU A 281 -3.41 3.99 -8.98
C GLU A 281 -2.12 3.85 -9.79
N PRO A 282 -2.04 4.32 -11.07
CA PRO A 282 -0.83 4.15 -11.87
C PRO A 282 0.37 4.93 -11.33
N LEU A 283 0.14 6.00 -10.54
CA LEU A 283 1.20 6.76 -9.89
C LEU A 283 1.93 5.96 -8.82
N ILE A 284 1.30 4.91 -8.29
CA ILE A 284 1.82 4.06 -7.22
C ILE A 284 2.18 2.67 -7.74
N VAL A 285 1.30 2.05 -8.53
CA VAL A 285 1.47 0.69 -9.07
C VAL A 285 2.70 0.59 -9.95
N ILE A 286 2.85 1.49 -10.93
CA ILE A 286 3.96 1.41 -11.90
C ILE A 286 5.31 1.50 -11.17
N PRO A 287 5.57 2.49 -10.29
CA PRO A 287 6.81 2.50 -9.52
C PRO A 287 7.03 1.26 -8.65
N LEU A 288 5.99 0.75 -8.00
CA LEU A 288 6.10 -0.46 -7.19
C LEU A 288 6.49 -1.69 -8.02
N MET A 289 5.86 -1.86 -9.19
CA MET A 289 6.21 -2.92 -10.13
C MET A 289 7.65 -2.78 -10.65
N ILE A 290 8.08 -1.55 -10.97
CA ILE A 290 9.48 -1.27 -11.37
C ILE A 290 10.45 -1.63 -10.24
N LEU A 291 10.14 -1.23 -9.01
CA LEU A 291 10.96 -1.51 -7.84
C LEU A 291 11.11 -3.01 -7.57
N GLU A 292 10.04 -3.76 -7.70
CA GLU A 292 10.11 -5.20 -7.53
C GLU A 292 10.79 -5.90 -8.69
N GLY A 293 10.45 -5.52 -9.93
CA GLY A 293 11.08 -6.06 -11.14
C GLY A 293 12.58 -5.84 -11.16
N THR A 294 13.05 -4.69 -10.65
CA THR A 294 14.49 -4.39 -10.53
C THR A 294 15.18 -5.21 -9.44
N ARG A 295 14.51 -5.47 -8.31
CA ARG A 295 15.08 -6.21 -7.17
C ARG A 295 15.04 -7.74 -7.32
N MET A 296 13.96 -8.27 -7.90
CA MET A 296 13.70 -9.72 -7.92
C MET A 296 13.78 -10.33 -9.32
N GLY A 297 13.81 -9.49 -10.36
CA GLY A 297 13.66 -9.90 -11.74
C GLY A 297 12.19 -9.94 -12.16
N ILE A 298 11.97 -9.65 -13.44
CA ILE A 298 10.64 -9.53 -14.07
C ILE A 298 9.77 -10.78 -13.85
N PRO A 299 10.26 -12.03 -14.06
CA PRO A 299 9.39 -13.21 -13.95
C PRO A 299 8.83 -13.40 -12.53
N LYS A 300 9.64 -13.13 -11.50
CA LYS A 300 9.20 -13.26 -10.10
C LYS A 300 8.26 -12.14 -9.67
N ALA A 301 8.47 -10.93 -10.17
CA ALA A 301 7.61 -9.79 -9.86
C ALA A 301 6.24 -9.91 -10.55
N LEU A 302 6.23 -10.21 -11.86
CA LEU A 302 4.98 -10.38 -12.61
C LEU A 302 4.24 -11.65 -12.22
N GLY A 303 4.95 -12.76 -12.00
CA GLY A 303 4.31 -14.02 -11.64
C GLY A 303 3.58 -13.95 -10.30
N GLY A 304 4.19 -13.34 -9.27
CA GLY A 304 3.49 -13.16 -8.00
C GLY A 304 2.38 -12.11 -8.09
N SER A 305 2.55 -11.02 -8.85
CA SER A 305 1.48 -10.04 -9.08
C SER A 305 0.27 -10.66 -9.79
N ALA A 306 0.50 -11.45 -10.84
CA ALA A 306 -0.56 -12.17 -11.56
C ALA A 306 -1.29 -13.18 -10.67
N MET A 307 -0.55 -13.92 -9.84
CA MET A 307 -1.15 -14.87 -8.89
C MET A 307 -2.08 -14.16 -7.89
N VAL A 308 -1.64 -13.05 -7.30
CA VAL A 308 -2.48 -12.27 -6.37
C VAL A 308 -3.67 -11.68 -7.12
N PHE A 309 -3.46 -11.05 -8.27
CA PHE A 309 -4.52 -10.46 -9.10
C PHE A 309 -5.60 -11.48 -9.46
N LEU A 310 -5.23 -12.64 -10.00
CA LEU A 310 -6.18 -13.67 -10.43
C LEU A 310 -7.01 -14.20 -9.25
N ALA A 311 -6.40 -14.37 -8.07
CA ALA A 311 -7.10 -14.85 -6.89
C ALA A 311 -8.02 -13.79 -6.28
N VAL A 312 -7.62 -12.51 -6.29
CA VAL A 312 -8.52 -11.40 -5.92
C VAL A 312 -9.69 -11.30 -6.90
N ALA A 313 -9.44 -11.39 -8.21
CA ALA A 313 -10.49 -11.42 -9.22
C ALA A 313 -11.45 -12.59 -9.02
N GLY A 314 -10.93 -13.79 -8.73
CA GLY A 314 -11.75 -14.95 -8.39
C GLY A 314 -12.60 -14.73 -7.12
N THR A 315 -12.03 -14.08 -6.11
CA THR A 315 -12.75 -13.71 -4.88
C THR A 315 -13.85 -12.68 -5.16
N SER A 316 -13.61 -11.75 -6.07
CA SER A 316 -14.62 -10.78 -6.52
C SER A 316 -15.79 -11.47 -7.23
N LEU A 317 -15.52 -12.45 -8.09
CA LEU A 317 -16.58 -13.24 -8.74
C LEU A 317 -17.44 -14.00 -7.71
N VAL A 318 -16.81 -14.58 -6.68
CA VAL A 318 -17.54 -15.22 -5.57
C VAL A 318 -18.42 -14.22 -4.81
N THR A 319 -17.90 -13.01 -4.58
CA THR A 319 -18.61 -11.95 -3.87
C THR A 319 -19.81 -11.44 -4.66
N GLN A 320 -19.65 -11.25 -5.97
CA GLN A 320 -20.71 -10.77 -6.87
C GLN A 320 -21.78 -11.81 -7.17
N ALA A 321 -21.49 -13.11 -7.02
CA ALA A 321 -22.45 -14.15 -7.34
C ALA A 321 -23.62 -14.25 -6.35
N GLU A 322 -23.51 -13.62 -5.16
CA GLU A 322 -24.57 -13.55 -4.13
C GLU A 322 -25.27 -14.89 -3.86
N THR A 323 -24.51 -15.99 -3.83
CA THR A 323 -25.04 -17.35 -3.65
C THR A 323 -25.07 -17.76 -2.18
N SER A 324 -26.00 -18.65 -1.81
CA SER A 324 -26.02 -19.27 -0.47
C SER A 324 -24.75 -20.08 -0.15
N LEU A 325 -23.94 -20.43 -1.16
CA LEU A 325 -22.67 -21.13 -1.03
C LEU A 325 -21.48 -20.19 -0.80
N GLN A 326 -21.68 -18.87 -0.80
CA GLN A 326 -20.63 -17.88 -0.60
C GLN A 326 -19.75 -18.14 0.65
N PRO A 327 -20.28 -18.52 1.83
CA PRO A 327 -19.44 -18.87 2.98
C PRO A 327 -18.53 -20.07 2.74
N VAL A 328 -19.00 -21.06 1.96
CA VAL A 328 -18.22 -22.25 1.60
C VAL A 328 -17.07 -21.85 0.68
N TYR A 329 -17.33 -21.00 -0.31
CA TYR A 329 -16.29 -20.50 -1.21
C TYR A 329 -15.24 -19.66 -0.49
N TYR A 330 -15.64 -18.75 0.40
CA TYR A 330 -14.69 -18.01 1.22
C TYR A 330 -13.85 -18.92 2.10
N THR A 331 -14.46 -19.92 2.75
CA THR A 331 -13.73 -20.90 3.55
C THR A 331 -12.70 -21.66 2.71
N ALA A 332 -13.06 -22.05 1.48
CA ALA A 332 -12.14 -22.70 0.55
C ALA A 332 -10.98 -21.77 0.13
N ILE A 333 -11.25 -20.49 -0.14
CA ILE A 333 -10.24 -19.49 -0.48
C ILE A 333 -9.26 -19.29 0.70
N PHE A 334 -9.77 -19.06 1.92
CA PHE A 334 -8.91 -18.90 3.10
C PHE A 334 -8.12 -20.16 3.42
N ALA A 335 -8.70 -21.35 3.24
CA ALA A 335 -7.99 -22.61 3.39
C ALA A 335 -6.86 -22.77 2.36
N ALA A 336 -7.12 -22.44 1.09
CA ALA A 336 -6.10 -22.47 0.04
C ALA A 336 -4.95 -21.49 0.35
N ILE A 337 -5.26 -20.28 0.81
CA ILE A 337 -4.26 -19.30 1.24
C ILE A 337 -3.45 -19.81 2.44
N ALA A 338 -4.10 -20.43 3.43
CA ALA A 338 -3.41 -21.01 4.59
C ALA A 338 -2.41 -22.11 4.16
N VAL A 339 -2.76 -22.91 3.16
CA VAL A 339 -1.83 -23.91 2.58
C VAL A 339 -0.60 -23.23 1.95
N LEU A 340 -0.76 -22.08 1.30
CA LEU A 340 0.38 -21.31 0.75
C LEU A 340 1.34 -20.78 1.83
N PHE A 341 0.92 -20.69 3.10
CA PHE A 341 1.82 -20.32 4.20
C PHE A 341 2.70 -21.47 4.71
N ILE A 342 2.39 -22.73 4.36
CA ILE A 342 3.12 -23.92 4.85
C ILE A 342 4.64 -23.83 4.58
N PRO A 343 5.12 -23.47 3.37
CA PRO A 343 6.56 -23.35 3.12
C PRO A 343 7.22 -22.28 4.00
N GLY A 344 6.60 -21.11 4.14
CA GLY A 344 7.11 -20.02 4.98
C GLY A 344 7.17 -20.40 6.46
N ILE A 345 6.15 -21.10 6.98
CA ILE A 345 6.12 -21.60 8.36
C ILE A 345 7.20 -22.68 8.58
N ARG A 346 7.43 -23.56 7.60
CA ARG A 346 8.51 -24.56 7.68
C ARG A 346 9.88 -23.90 7.76
N GLU A 347 10.14 -22.87 6.96
CA GLU A 347 11.39 -22.10 7.02
C GLU A 347 11.55 -21.35 8.35
N LEU A 348 10.46 -20.77 8.86
CA LEU A 348 10.43 -20.13 10.19
C LEU A 348 10.83 -21.13 11.29
N ARG A 349 10.22 -22.34 11.26
CA ARG A 349 10.51 -23.40 12.23
C ARG A 349 11.97 -23.86 12.15
N LYS A 350 12.53 -24.02 10.94
CA LYS A 350 13.96 -24.34 10.76
C LYS A 350 14.84 -23.28 11.41
N GLY A 351 14.54 -22.00 11.18
CA GLY A 351 15.24 -20.87 11.79
C GLY A 351 15.21 -20.92 13.33
N TRP A 352 14.04 -21.21 13.92
CA TRP A 352 13.91 -21.37 15.37
C TRP A 352 14.71 -22.55 15.91
N THR A 353 14.66 -23.70 15.24
CA THR A 353 15.45 -24.87 15.65
C THR A 353 16.95 -24.59 15.60
N ALA A 354 17.42 -23.89 14.56
CA ALA A 354 18.81 -23.50 14.43
C ALA A 354 19.24 -22.50 15.52
N ALA A 355 18.41 -21.48 15.81
CA ALA A 355 18.68 -20.52 16.86
C ALA A 355 18.72 -21.18 18.25
N ARG A 356 17.79 -22.11 18.53
CA ARG A 356 17.80 -22.90 19.76
C ARG A 356 19.07 -23.73 19.90
N GLN A 357 19.48 -24.41 18.81
CA GLN A 357 20.71 -25.21 18.81
C GLN A 357 21.94 -24.33 19.05
N ALA A 358 22.04 -23.17 18.40
CA ALA A 358 23.14 -22.24 18.60
C ALA A 358 23.20 -21.71 20.05
N GLY A 359 22.05 -21.43 20.67
CA GLY A 359 22.00 -21.02 22.09
C GLY A 359 22.45 -22.11 23.07
N ILE A 360 22.28 -23.40 22.70
CA ILE A 360 22.81 -24.54 23.48
C ILE A 360 24.32 -24.69 23.28
N THR A 361 24.80 -24.54 22.04
CA THR A 361 26.23 -24.72 21.69
C THR A 361 27.11 -23.55 22.16
N TYR A 362 26.60 -22.32 22.11
CA TYR A 362 27.32 -21.10 22.46
C TYR A 362 26.53 -20.32 23.52
N PRO A 363 26.45 -20.81 24.76
CA PRO A 363 25.68 -20.16 25.81
C PRO A 363 26.30 -18.79 26.13
N VAL A 364 25.51 -17.73 25.91
CA VAL A 364 25.92 -16.33 26.15
C VAL A 364 26.03 -16.02 27.65
N MET A 365 25.39 -16.83 28.49
CA MET A 365 25.58 -16.84 29.94
C MET A 365 25.92 -18.26 30.38
N PRO A 366 26.86 -18.44 31.34
CA PRO A 366 27.11 -19.75 31.92
C PRO A 366 25.80 -20.32 32.48
N PRO A 367 25.56 -21.65 32.36
CA PRO A 367 24.34 -22.26 32.87
C PRO A 367 24.18 -21.88 34.35
N THR A 368 23.07 -21.22 34.69
CA THR A 368 22.68 -21.00 36.09
C THR A 368 22.65 -22.37 36.76
N PRO A 369 23.41 -22.57 37.87
CA PRO A 369 23.42 -23.84 38.56
C PRO A 369 21.98 -24.22 38.92
N ALA A 370 21.59 -25.44 38.53
CA ALA A 370 20.30 -25.99 38.93
C ALA A 370 20.21 -25.93 40.47
N LYS A 371 19.18 -25.25 40.98
CA LYS A 371 18.82 -25.30 42.40
C LYS A 371 17.98 -26.52 42.69
#